data_AF-A0A6J6M284-F1
#
_entry.id   AF-A0A6J6M284-F1
#
_cell.length_a   1.000
_cell.length_b   1.000
_cell.length_c   1.000
_cell.angle_alpha   90.00
_cell.angle_beta   90.00
_cell.angle_gamma   90.00
#
_symmetry.space_group_name_H-M   'P 1'
#
loop_
_entity.id
_entity.type
_entity.pdbx_description
1 polymer ?
#
loop_
_entity_poly.entity_id
_entity_poly.type
_entity_poly.pdbx_seq_one_letter_code
_entity_poly.pdbx_strand_id
1 'polypeptide(L)' 'MNARGAEAMLILDDKDGKYVADRWTSMFFQHRSSTIWGGTAQVQRNIVGERVLGLPKEPDPSKSR' A
#
# COMPACT_ATOMS: atom_id res chain seq x y z
N MET A 1 19.84 -14.17 -2.57
CA MET A 1 18.38 -13.92 -2.53
C MET A 1 17.70 -15.12 -3.16
N ASN A 2 16.78 -15.79 -2.45
CA ASN A 2 15.97 -16.86 -3.05
C ASN A 2 14.71 -16.23 -3.65
N ALA A 3 14.73 -15.95 -4.95
CA ALA A 3 13.58 -15.45 -5.68
C ALA A 3 12.67 -16.62 -6.05
N ARG A 4 11.39 -16.57 -5.63
CA ARG A 4 10.42 -17.66 -5.81
C ARG A 4 9.76 -17.72 -7.21
N GLY A 5 10.47 -17.29 -8.25
CA GLY A 5 10.08 -17.46 -9.66
C GLY A 5 8.57 -17.51 -9.99
N ALA A 6 8.18 -18.54 -10.74
CA ALA A 6 6.80 -18.78 -11.17
C ALA A 6 5.97 -19.50 -10.09
N GLU A 7 6.62 -20.21 -9.16
CA GLU A 7 5.96 -20.92 -8.07
C GLU A 7 5.26 -19.98 -7.08
N ALA A 8 5.65 -18.70 -7.04
CA ALA A 8 4.96 -17.66 -6.27
C ALA A 8 3.53 -17.37 -6.76
N MET A 9 3.16 -17.83 -7.96
CA MET A 9 1.79 -17.71 -8.49
C MET A 9 0.82 -18.75 -7.90
N LEU A 10 1.32 -19.74 -7.17
CA LEU A 10 0.53 -20.83 -6.62
C LEU A 10 0.58 -20.83 -5.09
N ILE A 11 -0.55 -21.15 -4.46
CA ILE A 11 -0.58 -21.48 -3.03
C ILE A 11 -0.37 -22.99 -2.94
N LEU A 12 0.87 -23.40 -2.70
CA LEU A 12 1.28 -24.81 -2.70
C LEU A 12 0.82 -25.57 -1.44
N ASP A 13 0.52 -24.86 -0.33
CA ASP A 13 0.06 -25.45 0.94
C ASP A 13 -1.47 -25.36 1.08
N ASP A 14 -2.18 -25.80 0.05
CA ASP A 14 -3.64 -25.92 0.09
C ASP A 14 -4.04 -27.24 0.75
N LYS A 15 -3.89 -27.32 2.08
CA LYS A 15 -4.48 -28.40 2.86
C LYS A 15 -5.94 -28.06 3.13
N ASP A 16 -6.85 -28.93 2.69
CA ASP A 16 -8.30 -28.84 2.86
C ASP A 16 -9.03 -27.71 2.09
N GLY A 17 -8.45 -27.15 1.01
CA GLY A 17 -9.10 -26.09 0.22
C GLY A 17 -9.11 -24.71 0.91
N LYS A 18 -8.25 -24.51 1.91
CA LYS A 18 -8.21 -23.31 2.76
C LYS A 18 -7.30 -22.21 2.24
N TYR A 19 -6.58 -22.41 1.12
CA TYR A 19 -5.71 -21.42 0.49
C TYR A 19 -4.83 -20.65 1.51
N VAL A 20 -4.06 -21.38 2.33
CA VAL A 20 -3.26 -20.77 3.38
C VAL A 20 -2.06 -20.02 2.78
N ALA A 21 -2.11 -18.68 2.82
CA ALA A 21 -1.03 -17.85 2.32
C ALA A 21 0.18 -17.93 3.27
N ASP A 22 1.34 -18.32 2.73
CA ASP A 22 2.58 -18.27 3.50
C ASP A 22 3.01 -16.82 3.78
N ARG A 23 4.04 -16.63 4.61
CA ARG A 23 4.51 -15.31 5.04
C ARG A 23 4.72 -14.34 3.87
N TRP A 24 5.36 -14.77 2.79
CA TRP A 24 5.70 -13.89 1.68
C TRP A 24 4.49 -13.51 0.84
N THR A 25 3.61 -14.48 0.56
CA THR A 25 2.34 -14.24 -0.12
C THR A 25 1.43 -13.31 0.70
N SER A 26 1.35 -13.54 2.01
CA SER A 26 0.63 -12.66 2.93
C SER A 26 1.17 -11.22 2.91
N MET A 27 2.50 -11.06 2.95
CA MET A 27 3.14 -9.74 2.83
C MET A 27 2.86 -9.07 1.49
N PHE A 28 2.88 -9.82 0.37
CA PHE A 28 2.56 -9.29 -0.95
C PHE A 28 1.14 -8.72 -1.01
N PHE A 29 0.15 -9.43 -0.48
CA PHE A 29 -1.23 -8.93 -0.42
C PHE A 29 -1.38 -7.70 0.47
N GLN A 30 -0.66 -7.65 1.59
CA GLN A 30 -0.70 -6.51 2.52
C GLN A 30 0.13 -5.30 2.07
N HIS A 31 1.02 -5.45 1.11
CA HIS A 31 1.88 -4.34 0.67
C HIS A 31 1.06 -3.14 0.14
N ARG A 32 -0.02 -3.38 -0.59
CA ARG A 32 -0.80 -2.29 -1.20
C ARG A 32 -1.54 -1.46 -0.15
N SER A 33 -2.08 -2.09 0.89
CA SER A 33 -2.76 -1.39 1.98
C SER A 33 -1.81 -0.42 2.71
N SER A 34 -0.53 -0.76 2.80
CA SER A 34 0.51 0.05 3.44
C SER A 34 0.67 1.44 2.79
N THR A 35 0.44 1.55 1.48
CA THR A 35 0.53 2.83 0.73
C THR A 35 -0.73 3.70 0.84
N ILE A 36 -1.77 3.21 1.52
CA ILE A 36 -3.04 3.91 1.71
C ILE A 36 -3.20 4.31 3.18
N TRP A 37 -3.03 3.33 4.08
CA TRP A 37 -3.32 3.53 5.50
C TRP A 37 -2.38 4.53 6.19
N GLY A 38 -1.14 4.67 5.72
CA GLY A 38 -0.19 5.69 6.16
C GLY A 38 -0.31 7.05 5.44
N GLY A 39 -1.36 7.24 4.64
CA GLY A 39 -1.51 8.36 3.73
C GLY A 39 -0.92 8.06 2.35
N THR A 40 -1.66 8.41 1.30
CA THR A 40 -1.22 8.20 -0.07
C THR A 40 -0.05 9.11 -0.42
N ALA A 41 0.73 8.74 -1.44
CA ALA A 41 1.83 9.57 -1.93
C ALA A 41 1.35 10.96 -2.38
N GLN A 42 0.10 11.09 -2.85
CA GLN A 42 -0.48 12.40 -3.17
C GLN A 42 -0.62 13.27 -1.92
N VAL A 43 -1.26 12.75 -0.86
CA VAL A 43 -1.42 13.48 0.41
C VAL A 43 -0.06 13.84 1.01
N GLN A 44 0.90 12.91 1.01
CA GLN A 44 2.22 13.16 1.59
C GLN A 44 3.01 14.25 0.84
N ARG A 45 2.91 14.29 -0.50
CA ARG A 45 3.53 15.37 -1.29
C ARG A 45 2.93 16.73 -0.96
N ASN A 46 1.62 16.79 -0.72
CA ASN A 46 0.94 18.03 -0.34
C ASN A 46 1.37 18.50 1.05
N ILE A 47 1.50 17.58 2.02
CA ILE A 47 2.02 17.87 3.35
C ILE A 47 3.44 18.46 3.26
N VAL A 48 4.33 17.86 2.46
CA VAL A 48 5.68 18.40 2.24
C VAL A 48 5.62 19.76 1.55
N GLY A 49 4.78 19.92 0.53
CA GLY A 49 4.56 21.19 -0.17
C GLY A 49 4.16 22.32 0.78
N GLU A 50 3.14 22.11 1.61
CA GLU A 50 2.62 23.11 2.53
C GLU A 50 3.57 23.36 3.71
N ARG A 51 4.03 22.29 4.38
CA ARG A 51 4.72 22.42 5.68
C ARG A 51 6.22 22.59 5.59
N VAL A 52 6.84 22.05 4.54
CA VAL A 52 8.30 22.13 4.35
C VAL A 52 8.65 23.20 3.33
N LEU A 53 7.91 23.26 2.22
CA LEU A 53 8.20 24.17 1.11
C LEU A 53 7.42 25.49 1.14
N GLY A 54 6.44 25.64 2.04
CA GLY A 54 5.64 26.87 2.18
C GLY A 54 4.71 27.15 0.99
N LEU A 55 4.37 26.12 0.21
CA LEU A 55 3.42 26.26 -0.90
C LEU A 55 2.00 26.52 -0.39
N PRO A 56 1.14 27.16 -1.20
CA PRO A 56 -0.26 27.35 -0.86
C PRO A 56 -0.96 26.02 -0.57
N LYS A 57 -1.85 26.04 0.43
CA LYS A 57 -2.66 24.89 0.81
C LYS A 57 -3.62 24.47 -0.28
N GLU A 58 -3.83 23.15 -0.42
CA GLU A 58 -4.81 22.63 -1.37
C GLU A 58 -6.25 23.08 -1.04
N PRO A 59 -7.12 23.23 -2.04
CA PRO A 59 -8.54 23.54 -1.84
C PRO A 59 -9.22 22.49 -0.96
N ASP A 60 -9.95 22.94 0.05
CA ASP A 60 -10.71 22.08 0.96
C ASP A 60 -12.14 21.91 0.42
N PRO A 61 -12.53 20.70 -0.04
CA PRO A 61 -13.86 20.47 -0.61
C PRO A 61 -14.99 20.62 0.41
N SER A 62 -14.69 20.65 1.71
CA SER A 62 -15.69 20.85 2.76
C SER A 62 -15.97 22.32 3.08
N LYS A 63 -15.11 23.25 2.65
CA LYS A 63 -15.35 24.69 2.82
C LYS A 63 -16.28 25.16 1.72
N SER A 64 -17.38 25.84 2.08
CA SER A 64 -18.22 26.54 1.11
C SER A 64 -17.36 27.54 0.34
N ARG A 65 -17.56 27.57 -0.97
CA ARG A 65 -16.81 28.42 -1.91
C ARG A 65 -17.02 29.90 -1.64
#